data_AF-A0A8S9ZM17-F1
#
_entry.id   AF-A0A8S9ZM17-F1
#
_cell.length_a   1.000
_cell.length_b   1.000
_cell.length_c   1.000
_cell.angle_alpha   90.00
_cell.angle_beta   90.00
_cell.angle_gamma   90.00
#
_symmetry.space_group_name_H-M   'P 1'
#
loop_
_entity.id
_entity.type
_entity.pdbx_description
1 polymer ?
#
loop_
_entity_poly.entity_id
_entity_poly.type
_entity_poly.pdbx_seq_one_letter_code
_entity_poly.pdbx_strand_id
1 'polypeptide(L)'
;MLTKLVFVIMLSFNCLAIANLKLNIAQSVDHEENNGNEPDEVRSDDLKCQNWKGRNTTDDEELMDEQFTELEDCIWNSLITKEHINSPRQIHPLLRPPQVLKFSVENLVVEQVDTLSRSSMEFFIFGHLLLSWNDSRLQWNKSEWPLEGISLEEERRHEIWTPDFLDESNCGTNEGCMAKVGDLSVTSTGQVLGRLLFRFPSFCRIDYRSYPEEKNDCCLFLGLADTGRIVEFTVGSKSKFSTLEKQVHVRRHPPGTS
;
A
#
# COMPACT_ATOMS: atom_id res chain seq x y z
N MET A 1 -38.72 2.95 -2.55
CA MET A 1 -38.20 4.17 -3.21
C MET A 1 -36.71 3.97 -3.44
N LEU A 2 -36.29 3.78 -4.69
CA LEU A 2 -34.87 3.75 -5.08
C LEU A 2 -34.40 5.20 -5.22
N THR A 3 -33.57 5.67 -4.28
CA THR A 3 -32.97 7.00 -4.34
C THR A 3 -31.66 6.87 -5.12
N LYS A 4 -31.52 7.58 -6.24
CA LYS A 4 -30.26 7.65 -7.01
C LYS A 4 -29.44 8.82 -6.48
N LEU A 5 -28.45 8.57 -5.63
CA LEU A 5 -27.42 9.57 -5.30
C LEU A 5 -26.31 9.47 -6.34
N VAL A 6 -25.93 10.60 -6.94
CA VAL A 6 -24.76 10.70 -7.82
C VAL A 6 -23.62 11.29 -7.00
N PHE A 7 -22.66 10.47 -6.59
CA PHE A 7 -21.47 10.93 -5.89
C PHE A 7 -20.47 11.49 -6.88
N VAL A 8 -19.97 12.69 -6.58
CA VAL A 8 -18.85 13.31 -7.27
C VAL A 8 -17.72 13.40 -6.26
N ILE A 9 -16.78 12.46 -6.32
CA ILE A 9 -15.61 12.48 -5.46
C ILE A 9 -14.58 13.39 -6.13
N MET A 10 -14.52 14.64 -5.66
CA MET A 10 -13.55 15.63 -6.09
C MET A 10 -12.33 15.57 -5.15
N LEU A 11 -11.28 14.88 -5.59
CA LEU A 11 -9.94 15.04 -5.03
C LEU A 11 -9.36 16.39 -5.49
N SER A 12 -10.04 17.50 -5.19
CA SER A 12 -9.58 18.85 -5.51
C SER A 12 -8.55 19.32 -4.47
N PHE A 13 -7.70 20.27 -4.85
CA PHE A 13 -6.73 20.95 -3.97
C PHE A 13 -7.33 21.48 -2.65
N ASN A 14 -8.66 21.61 -2.54
CA ASN A 14 -9.33 22.06 -1.31
C ASN A 14 -9.64 20.94 -0.29
N CYS A 15 -9.39 19.67 -0.62
CA CYS A 15 -9.71 18.54 0.26
C CYS A 15 -8.56 17.63 0.61
N LEU A 16 -7.43 17.69 -0.10
CA LEU A 16 -6.21 17.00 0.33
C LEU A 16 -5.44 17.89 1.32
N ALA A 17 -5.97 18.02 2.54
CA ALA A 17 -5.18 18.54 3.65
C ALA A 17 -4.35 17.39 4.21
N ILE A 18 -3.10 17.28 3.76
CA ILE A 18 -2.11 16.37 4.35
C ILE A 18 -1.48 17.14 5.50
N ALA A 19 -1.91 16.85 6.73
CA ALA A 19 -1.44 17.56 7.91
C ALA A 19 -0.32 16.78 8.61
N ASN A 20 0.89 17.37 8.59
CA ASN A 20 1.99 16.98 9.47
C ASN A 20 1.66 17.41 10.90
N LEU A 21 1.24 16.48 11.77
CA LEU A 21 1.08 16.75 13.19
C LEU A 21 1.85 15.74 14.05
N LYS A 22 2.84 16.28 14.77
CA LYS A 22 3.68 15.60 15.77
C LYS A 22 2.86 15.21 16.99
N LEU A 23 2.96 13.96 17.43
CA LEU A 23 2.81 13.59 18.84
C LEU A 23 3.82 12.51 19.22
N ASN A 24 4.57 12.76 20.29
CA ASN A 24 5.50 11.82 20.92
C ASN A 24 4.72 10.74 21.68
N ILE A 25 5.25 9.50 21.75
CA ILE A 25 5.63 8.79 22.99
C ILE A 25 6.16 7.36 22.72
N ALA A 26 7.28 7.06 23.41
CA ALA A 26 7.88 5.84 23.96
C ALA A 26 7.83 4.47 23.25
N GLN A 27 9.02 3.91 23.06
CA GLN A 27 9.33 2.52 22.74
C GLN A 27 9.30 1.63 24.00
N SER A 28 8.85 0.38 23.84
CA SER A 28 9.23 -0.74 24.71
C SER A 28 9.97 -1.81 23.89
N VAL A 29 11.08 -2.26 24.44
CA VAL A 29 11.95 -3.33 23.95
C VAL A 29 11.51 -4.63 24.59
N ASP A 30 11.44 -5.71 23.83
CA ASP A 30 11.62 -7.06 24.37
C ASP A 30 12.54 -7.87 23.45
N HIS A 31 13.49 -8.54 24.09
CA HIS A 31 14.46 -9.49 23.54
C HIS A 31 13.90 -10.90 23.66
N GLU A 32 14.13 -11.74 22.65
CA GLU A 32 14.47 -13.14 22.88
C GLU A 32 15.26 -13.71 21.69
N GLU A 33 16.43 -14.26 21.98
CA GLU A 33 17.23 -15.13 21.10
C GLU A 33 16.65 -16.55 21.12
N ASN A 34 16.73 -17.29 20.00
CA ASN A 34 17.53 -18.50 20.01
C ASN A 34 17.89 -19.04 18.62
N ASN A 35 19.03 -19.75 18.63
CA ASN A 35 19.84 -20.29 17.54
C ASN A 35 19.26 -21.53 16.83
N GLY A 36 19.63 -21.64 15.55
CA GLY A 36 20.47 -22.75 15.07
C GLY A 36 19.79 -23.90 14.33
N ASN A 37 19.99 -23.98 13.01
CA ASN A 37 20.83 -25.00 12.33
C ASN A 37 20.54 -25.06 10.82
N GLU A 38 21.54 -24.79 9.99
CA GLU A 38 21.69 -25.44 8.68
C GLU A 38 23.17 -25.39 8.27
N PRO A 39 23.72 -26.41 7.56
CA PRO A 39 23.67 -26.33 6.10
C PRO A 39 23.80 -27.70 5.36
N ASP A 40 22.79 -28.07 4.58
CA ASP A 40 22.97 -28.98 3.43
C ASP A 40 22.12 -28.53 2.22
N GLU A 41 21.04 -27.77 2.43
CA GLU A 41 20.15 -27.26 1.38
C GLU A 41 20.72 -25.98 0.72
N VAL A 42 21.35 -25.11 1.52
CA VAL A 42 22.00 -23.84 1.10
C VAL A 42 22.96 -24.03 -0.09
N ARG A 43 23.68 -25.16 -0.17
CA ARG A 43 24.70 -25.38 -1.22
C ARG A 43 24.10 -25.70 -2.60
N SER A 44 22.88 -26.22 -2.63
CA SER A 44 22.18 -26.56 -3.88
C SER A 44 21.55 -25.32 -4.51
N ASP A 45 20.93 -24.47 -3.69
CA ASP A 45 20.21 -23.30 -4.18
C ASP A 45 21.15 -22.15 -4.59
N ASP A 46 22.31 -22.03 -3.94
CA ASP A 46 23.37 -21.14 -4.40
C ASP A 46 23.80 -21.48 -5.84
N LEU A 47 23.93 -22.76 -6.19
CA LEU A 47 24.35 -23.19 -7.53
C LEU A 47 23.29 -22.85 -8.60
N LYS A 48 22.01 -22.99 -8.27
CA LYS A 48 20.90 -22.62 -9.16
C LYS A 48 20.90 -21.13 -9.46
N CYS A 49 21.03 -20.31 -8.43
CA CYS A 49 21.06 -18.86 -8.57
C CYS A 49 22.26 -18.36 -9.40
N GLN A 50 23.41 -19.03 -9.35
CA GLN A 50 24.55 -18.68 -10.21
C GLN A 50 24.26 -18.87 -11.71
N ASN A 51 23.42 -19.83 -12.09
CA ASN A 51 23.09 -20.09 -13.50
C ASN A 51 22.23 -18.98 -14.12
N TRP A 52 21.52 -18.23 -13.29
CA TRP A 52 20.69 -17.11 -13.71
C TRP A 52 21.46 -15.80 -13.86
N LYS A 53 22.57 -15.65 -13.13
CA LYS A 53 23.34 -14.39 -13.13
C LYS A 53 23.93 -14.09 -14.51
N GLY A 54 23.72 -12.87 -15.00
CA GLY A 54 24.29 -12.40 -16.27
C GLY A 54 23.65 -12.99 -17.53
N ARG A 55 22.52 -13.68 -17.39
CA ARG A 55 21.74 -14.17 -18.53
C ARG A 55 21.01 -12.99 -19.20
N ASN A 56 21.23 -12.83 -20.50
CA ASN A 56 20.61 -11.75 -21.27
C ASN A 56 19.21 -12.19 -21.71
N THR A 57 18.15 -11.83 -20.99
CA THR A 57 16.75 -12.18 -21.34
C THR A 57 16.14 -11.20 -22.33
N THR A 58 16.94 -10.60 -23.21
CA THR A 58 16.42 -9.79 -24.33
C THR A 58 15.78 -10.63 -25.43
N ASP A 59 15.80 -11.96 -25.29
CA ASP A 59 15.15 -12.88 -26.21
C ASP A 59 13.79 -13.28 -25.61
N ASP A 60 12.76 -13.19 -26.45
CA ASP A 60 11.35 -13.47 -26.22
C ASP A 60 11.04 -14.92 -25.77
N GLU A 61 11.75 -15.46 -24.78
CA GLU A 61 11.36 -16.69 -24.09
C GLU A 61 10.47 -16.29 -22.91
N GLU A 62 9.16 -16.51 -23.06
CA GLU A 62 8.24 -16.58 -21.92
C GLU A 62 8.82 -17.61 -20.95
N LEU A 63 9.39 -17.15 -19.83
CA LEU A 63 9.83 -18.01 -18.75
C LEU A 63 8.61 -18.82 -18.31
N MET A 64 8.79 -20.14 -18.17
CA MET A 64 7.80 -20.97 -17.51
C MET A 64 7.58 -20.46 -16.08
N ASP A 65 6.36 -20.56 -15.55
CA ASP A 65 6.01 -20.08 -14.21
C ASP A 65 7.02 -20.55 -13.13
N GLU A 66 7.45 -21.82 -13.18
CA GLU A 66 8.44 -22.38 -12.25
C GLU A 66 9.81 -21.68 -12.34
N GLN A 67 10.27 -21.36 -13.55
CA GLN A 67 11.56 -20.67 -13.76
C GLN A 67 11.48 -19.21 -13.31
N PHE A 68 10.32 -18.59 -13.46
CA PHE A 68 10.07 -17.23 -13.00
C PHE A 68 10.13 -17.18 -11.47
N THR A 69 9.42 -18.08 -10.77
CA THR A 69 9.47 -18.19 -9.31
C THR A 69 10.89 -18.44 -8.81
N GLU A 70 11.63 -19.38 -9.41
CA GLU A 70 13.02 -19.65 -9.03
C GLU A 70 13.90 -18.39 -9.15
N LEU A 71 13.70 -17.61 -10.20
CA LEU A 71 14.45 -16.37 -10.41
C LEU A 71 14.06 -15.27 -9.41
N GLU A 72 12.77 -15.14 -9.08
CA GLU A 72 12.30 -14.23 -8.02
C GLU A 72 12.92 -14.57 -6.67
N ASP A 73 12.99 -15.86 -6.33
CA ASP A 73 13.59 -16.38 -5.09
C ASP A 73 15.08 -16.02 -5.01
N CYS A 74 15.81 -16.23 -6.10
CA CYS A 74 17.23 -15.87 -6.19
C CYS A 74 17.46 -14.36 -6.02
N ILE A 75 16.63 -13.51 -6.64
CA ILE A 75 16.70 -12.06 -6.46
C ILE A 75 16.43 -11.71 -5.00
N TRP A 76 15.36 -12.24 -4.42
CA TRP A 76 14.98 -11.98 -3.03
C TRP A 76 16.09 -12.33 -2.05
N ASN A 77 16.63 -13.55 -2.14
CA ASN A 77 17.72 -14.02 -1.29
C ASN A 77 18.97 -13.15 -1.44
N SER A 78 19.25 -12.64 -2.64
CA SER A 78 20.36 -11.72 -2.87
C SER A 78 20.17 -10.37 -2.17
N LEU A 79 18.94 -9.84 -2.15
CA LEU A 79 18.59 -8.58 -1.49
C LEU A 79 18.70 -8.69 0.03
N ILE A 80 18.14 -9.76 0.60
CA ILE A 80 18.21 -10.05 2.05
C ILE A 80 19.68 -10.20 2.49
N THR A 81 20.45 -11.02 1.76
CA THR A 81 21.88 -11.24 2.05
C THR A 81 22.67 -9.94 2.01
N LYS A 82 22.47 -9.12 0.97
CA LYS A 82 23.12 -7.81 0.81
C LYS A 82 22.83 -6.90 2.00
N GLU A 83 21.58 -6.83 2.45
CA GLU A 83 21.21 -5.98 3.58
C GLU A 83 21.67 -6.51 4.94
N HIS A 84 21.75 -7.83 5.11
CA HIS A 84 22.34 -8.42 6.31
C HIS A 84 23.84 -8.11 6.41
N ILE A 85 24.58 -8.14 5.28
CA ILE A 85 25.99 -7.71 5.22
C ILE A 85 26.14 -6.22 5.57
N ASN A 86 25.24 -5.37 5.06
CA ASN A 86 25.26 -3.93 5.34
C ASN A 86 24.87 -3.60 6.79
N SER A 87 24.02 -4.42 7.41
CA SER A 87 23.47 -4.22 8.75
C SER A 87 23.56 -5.49 9.61
N PRO A 88 24.75 -5.99 9.95
CA PRO A 88 24.94 -7.31 10.57
C PRO A 88 24.36 -7.43 11.99
N ARG A 89 24.03 -6.31 12.62
CA ARG A 89 23.38 -6.27 13.95
C ARG A 89 21.85 -6.31 13.88
N GLN A 90 21.26 -6.28 12.68
CA GLN A 90 19.82 -6.26 12.49
C GLN A 90 19.34 -7.61 11.99
N ILE A 91 18.46 -8.22 12.77
CA ILE A 91 17.84 -9.50 12.44
C ILE A 91 16.91 -9.33 11.22
N HIS A 92 16.18 -8.22 11.14
CA HIS A 92 15.29 -7.89 10.02
C HIS A 92 15.59 -6.48 9.47
N PRO A 93 16.61 -6.32 8.61
CA PRO A 93 17.10 -5.01 8.18
C PRO A 93 16.11 -4.25 7.30
N LEU A 94 15.23 -4.96 6.59
CA LEU A 94 14.24 -4.40 5.67
C LEU A 94 12.94 -3.94 6.34
N LEU A 95 12.64 -4.42 7.56
CA LEU A 95 11.44 -4.02 8.31
C LEU A 95 11.46 -2.57 8.81
N ARG A 96 12.63 -1.92 8.80
CA ARG A 96 12.72 -0.50 9.15
C ARG A 96 12.30 0.37 7.96
N PRO A 97 11.60 1.49 8.17
CA PRO A 97 11.27 2.42 7.10
C PRO A 97 12.51 2.97 6.38
N PRO A 98 12.46 3.14 5.04
CA PRO A 98 13.54 3.75 4.28
C PRO A 98 13.83 5.18 4.77
N GLN A 99 15.03 5.67 4.48
CA GLN A 99 15.50 6.97 5.00
C GLN A 99 14.69 8.14 4.45
N VAL A 100 14.30 8.07 3.18
CA VAL A 100 13.52 9.09 2.48
C VAL A 100 12.19 8.47 2.10
N LEU A 101 11.10 9.01 2.64
CA LEU A 101 9.75 8.55 2.39
C LEU A 101 9.04 9.51 1.42
N LYS A 102 8.99 9.10 0.16
CA LYS A 102 8.19 9.74 -0.87
C LYS A 102 7.18 8.74 -1.41
N PHE A 103 5.91 9.10 -1.31
CA PHE A 103 4.81 8.32 -1.84
C PHE A 103 4.27 8.96 -3.11
N SER A 104 3.93 8.14 -4.09
CA SER A 104 3.10 8.50 -5.22
C SER A 104 1.78 7.75 -5.14
N VAL A 105 0.67 8.48 -5.22
CA VAL A 105 -0.66 7.91 -5.38
C VAL A 105 -0.98 7.86 -6.86
N GLU A 106 -0.94 6.66 -7.45
CA GLU A 106 -1.11 6.46 -8.89
C GLU A 106 -2.59 6.39 -9.29
N ASN A 107 -3.44 5.81 -8.42
CA ASN A 107 -4.86 5.62 -8.70
C ASN A 107 -5.68 5.50 -7.41
N LEU A 108 -6.94 5.94 -7.46
CA LEU A 108 -7.97 5.70 -6.45
C LEU A 108 -9.18 5.03 -7.09
N VAL A 109 -9.59 3.90 -6.51
CA VAL A 109 -10.81 3.20 -6.91
C VAL A 109 -11.76 3.14 -5.73
N VAL A 110 -12.97 3.65 -5.93
CA VAL A 110 -14.06 3.53 -4.97
C VAL A 110 -14.96 2.37 -5.36
N GLU A 111 -15.06 1.39 -4.48
CA GLU A 111 -15.79 0.16 -4.71
C GLU A 111 -17.22 0.27 -4.19
N GLN A 112 -17.38 0.73 -2.95
CA GLN A 112 -18.66 0.82 -2.25
C GLN A 112 -18.73 2.09 -1.38
N VAL A 113 -19.95 2.61 -1.24
CA VAL A 113 -20.28 3.74 -0.37
C VAL A 113 -21.48 3.35 0.49
N ASP A 114 -21.29 3.38 1.80
CA ASP A 114 -22.32 3.05 2.79
C ASP A 114 -22.76 4.33 3.52
N THR A 115 -24.08 4.49 3.69
CA THR A 115 -24.64 5.55 4.54
C THR A 115 -24.69 5.11 5.99
N LEU A 116 -24.34 6.02 6.89
CA LEU A 116 -24.65 5.85 8.30
C LEU A 116 -26.11 6.24 8.55
N SER A 117 -26.80 5.46 9.38
CA SER A 117 -28.22 5.70 9.70
C SER A 117 -28.47 7.01 10.46
N ARG A 118 -27.42 7.62 11.02
CA ARG A 118 -27.50 8.76 11.94
C ARG A 118 -27.27 10.13 11.27
N SER A 119 -26.67 10.18 10.08
CA SER A 119 -26.34 11.44 9.40
C SER A 119 -26.45 11.28 7.89
N SER A 120 -26.90 12.34 7.21
CA SER A 120 -26.86 12.40 5.74
C SER A 120 -25.51 12.88 5.21
N MET A 121 -24.64 13.42 6.08
CA MET A 121 -23.37 14.09 5.74
C MET A 121 -22.13 13.20 5.90
N GLU A 122 -22.31 11.98 6.38
CA GLU A 122 -21.22 11.06 6.68
C GLU A 122 -21.46 9.71 6.00
N PHE A 123 -20.47 9.30 5.23
CA PHE A 123 -20.51 8.06 4.45
C PHE A 123 -19.25 7.26 4.67
N PHE A 124 -19.38 5.95 4.79
CA PHE A 124 -18.22 5.07 4.75
C PHE A 124 -17.88 4.77 3.29
N ILE A 125 -16.65 5.08 2.89
CA ILE A 125 -16.12 4.74 1.58
C ILE A 125 -15.22 3.53 1.73
N PHE A 126 -15.53 2.49 0.96
CA PHE A 126 -14.68 1.33 0.78
C PHE A 126 -14.03 1.39 -0.60
N GLY A 127 -12.72 1.24 -0.65
CA GLY A 127 -11.97 1.33 -1.89
C GLY A 127 -10.51 0.96 -1.73
N HIS A 128 -9.74 1.23 -2.78
CA HIS A 128 -8.32 1.00 -2.77
C HIS A 128 -7.52 2.08 -3.49
N LEU A 129 -6.31 2.32 -3.00
CA LEU A 129 -5.31 3.19 -3.61
C LEU A 129 -4.17 2.34 -4.17
N LEU A 130 -3.70 2.68 -5.36
CA LEU A 130 -2.42 2.19 -5.86
C LEU A 130 -1.34 3.19 -5.45
N LEU A 131 -0.44 2.74 -4.60
CA LEU A 131 0.64 3.54 -4.04
C LEU A 131 1.97 3.05 -4.57
N SER A 132 2.91 3.96 -4.76
CA SER A 132 4.31 3.60 -4.93
C SER A 132 5.22 4.41 -4.03
N TRP A 133 6.30 3.79 -3.57
CA TRP A 133 7.39 4.44 -2.86
C TRP A 133 8.72 3.82 -3.30
N ASN A 134 9.84 4.44 -2.93
CA ASN A 134 11.15 3.92 -3.28
C ASN A 134 11.91 3.45 -2.04
N ASP A 135 12.44 2.23 -2.09
CA ASP A 135 13.35 1.68 -1.12
C ASP A 135 14.66 1.27 -1.80
N SER A 136 15.71 2.05 -1.57
CA SER A 136 17.02 1.81 -2.20
C SER A 136 17.66 0.48 -1.82
N ARG A 137 17.24 -0.13 -0.70
CA ARG A 137 17.74 -1.42 -0.25
C ARG A 137 17.25 -2.57 -1.14
N LEU A 138 16.08 -2.39 -1.75
CA LEU A 138 15.45 -3.37 -2.64
C LEU A 138 15.91 -3.23 -4.10
N GLN A 139 17.00 -2.50 -4.36
CA GLN A 139 17.56 -2.31 -5.70
C GLN A 139 18.48 -3.44 -6.10
N TRP A 140 18.31 -3.94 -7.34
CA TRP A 140 19.21 -4.87 -7.99
C TRP A 140 19.62 -4.40 -9.38
N ASN A 141 20.73 -4.95 -9.88
CA ASN A 141 21.23 -4.64 -11.21
C ASN A 141 20.59 -5.58 -12.24
N LYS A 142 19.93 -5.02 -13.27
CA LYS A 142 19.35 -5.81 -14.36
C LYS A 142 20.37 -6.62 -15.16
N SER A 143 21.61 -6.15 -15.23
CA SER A 143 22.69 -6.88 -15.88
C SER A 143 23.12 -8.12 -15.09
N GLU A 144 22.84 -8.15 -13.77
CA GLU A 144 23.04 -9.34 -12.94
C GLU A 144 21.80 -10.21 -12.93
N TRP A 145 20.63 -9.60 -12.71
CA TRP A 145 19.34 -10.27 -12.61
C TRP A 145 18.34 -9.71 -13.62
N PRO A 146 17.94 -10.48 -14.63
CA PRO A 146 17.22 -9.94 -15.80
C PRO A 146 15.81 -9.39 -15.53
N LEU A 147 15.19 -9.69 -14.39
CA LEU A 147 13.81 -9.27 -14.10
C LEU A 147 13.68 -7.76 -13.88
N GLU A 148 12.63 -7.18 -14.47
CA GLU A 148 12.22 -5.80 -14.24
C GLU A 148 11.70 -5.61 -12.81
N GLY A 149 10.95 -6.59 -12.33
CA GLY A 149 10.32 -6.58 -11.04
C GLY A 149 9.91 -7.97 -10.60
N ILE A 150 9.63 -8.09 -9.31
CA ILE A 150 9.19 -9.30 -8.64
C ILE A 150 7.91 -9.02 -7.87
N SER A 151 7.01 -9.99 -7.79
CA SER A 151 5.87 -9.96 -6.88
C SER A 151 6.32 -10.44 -5.51
N LEU A 152 5.81 -9.81 -4.45
CA LEU A 152 6.05 -10.28 -3.09
C LEU A 152 4.84 -11.05 -2.62
N GLU A 153 5.02 -12.37 -2.51
CA GLU A 153 4.07 -13.25 -1.86
C GLU A 153 3.89 -12.88 -0.37
N GLU A 154 2.85 -13.45 0.24
CA GLU A 154 2.44 -13.12 1.60
C GLU A 154 3.58 -13.29 2.63
N GLU A 155 4.43 -14.30 2.46
CA GLU A 155 5.58 -14.57 3.33
C GLU A 155 6.61 -13.43 3.27
N ARG A 156 7.01 -13.02 2.06
CA ARG A 156 8.00 -11.95 1.81
C ARG A 156 7.48 -10.57 2.20
N ARG A 157 6.16 -10.37 2.08
CA ARG A 157 5.50 -9.11 2.44
C ARG A 157 5.78 -8.72 3.89
N HIS A 158 5.90 -9.69 4.80
CA HIS A 158 6.17 -9.44 6.22
C HIS A 158 7.66 -9.28 6.56
N GLU A 159 8.55 -9.32 5.56
CA GLU A 159 9.99 -9.14 5.74
C GLU A 159 10.47 -7.73 5.35
N ILE A 160 9.62 -6.96 4.65
CA ILE A 160 9.89 -5.56 4.31
C ILE A 160 8.99 -4.61 5.08
N TRP A 161 9.48 -3.39 5.26
CA TRP A 161 8.68 -2.31 5.79
C TRP A 161 7.53 -1.97 4.85
N THR A 162 6.33 -1.84 5.40
CA THR A 162 5.17 -1.28 4.73
C THR A 162 4.61 -0.11 5.54
N PRO A 163 4.08 0.93 4.88
CA PRO A 163 3.46 2.05 5.57
C PRO A 163 2.14 1.65 6.22
N ASP A 164 1.99 2.00 7.50
CA ASP A 164 0.72 1.96 8.20
C ASP A 164 -0.03 3.27 8.01
N PHE A 165 -1.25 3.18 7.47
CA PHE A 165 -2.12 4.32 7.25
C PHE A 165 -3.24 4.38 8.28
N LEU A 166 -3.62 5.60 8.62
CA LEU A 166 -4.71 5.88 9.55
C LEU A 166 -5.66 6.92 8.98
N ASP A 167 -6.87 6.91 9.52
CA ASP A 167 -7.84 7.97 9.31
C ASP A 167 -7.57 9.13 10.27
N GLU A 168 -7.49 10.34 9.74
CA GLU A 168 -7.27 11.54 10.56
C GLU A 168 -8.54 12.01 11.29
N SER A 169 -9.72 11.50 10.91
CA SER A 169 -10.97 11.82 11.61
C SER A 169 -11.14 11.07 12.94
N ASN A 170 -10.09 10.34 13.36
CA ASN A 170 -10.02 9.58 14.60
C ASN A 170 -11.00 8.39 14.61
N CYS A 171 -11.31 7.84 13.44
CA CYS A 171 -12.09 6.63 13.32
C CYS A 171 -11.24 5.40 13.65
N GLY A 172 -11.68 4.63 14.65
CA GLY A 172 -10.99 3.43 15.11
C GLY A 172 -11.49 2.15 14.45
N THR A 173 -10.77 1.04 14.66
CA THR A 173 -11.18 -0.30 14.20
C THR A 173 -12.55 -0.72 14.75
N ASN A 174 -12.90 -0.28 15.96
CA ASN A 174 -14.20 -0.55 16.59
C ASN A 174 -15.37 0.11 15.84
N GLU A 175 -15.10 1.16 15.08
CA GLU A 175 -16.06 1.87 14.20
C GLU A 175 -16.03 1.31 12.77
N GLY A 176 -15.25 0.24 12.57
CA GLY A 176 -15.06 -0.46 11.31
C GLY A 176 -14.06 0.22 10.38
N CYS A 177 -13.27 1.19 10.85
CA CYS A 177 -12.22 1.76 10.04
C CYS A 177 -11.07 0.79 9.84
N MET A 178 -10.58 0.73 8.62
CA MET A 178 -9.44 -0.10 8.28
C MET A 178 -8.62 0.53 7.17
N ALA A 179 -7.32 0.31 7.25
CA ALA A 179 -6.39 0.49 6.15
C ALA A 179 -5.37 -0.65 6.21
N LYS A 180 -5.14 -1.30 5.08
CA LYS A 180 -4.14 -2.37 4.96
C LYS A 180 -3.46 -2.29 3.60
N VAL A 181 -2.13 -2.28 3.62
CA VAL A 181 -1.34 -2.47 2.40
C VAL A 181 -1.23 -3.98 2.12
N GLY A 182 -1.72 -4.38 0.95
CA GLY A 182 -1.58 -5.71 0.37
C GLY A 182 -1.03 -5.61 -1.05
N ASP A 183 -0.93 -6.75 -1.74
CA ASP A 183 -0.41 -6.90 -3.10
C ASP A 183 0.84 -6.04 -3.36
N LEU A 184 2.01 -6.56 -2.96
CA LEU A 184 3.26 -5.83 -3.15
C LEU A 184 4.01 -6.35 -4.37
N SER A 185 4.59 -5.42 -5.10
CA SER A 185 5.58 -5.73 -6.13
C SER A 185 6.73 -4.75 -6.02
N VAL A 186 7.91 -5.19 -6.41
CA VAL A 186 9.13 -4.40 -6.35
C VAL A 186 9.77 -4.41 -7.71
N THR A 187 10.22 -3.26 -8.19
CA THR A 187 11.02 -3.17 -9.41
C THR A 187 12.50 -3.14 -9.09
N SER A 188 13.33 -3.48 -10.06
CA SER A 188 14.80 -3.40 -10.02
C SER A 188 15.36 -2.05 -9.57
N THR A 189 14.59 -0.98 -9.79
CA THR A 189 14.93 0.38 -9.35
C THR A 189 14.68 0.64 -7.86
N GLY A 190 14.14 -0.34 -7.13
CA GLY A 190 13.76 -0.22 -5.72
C GLY A 190 12.38 0.41 -5.52
N GLN A 191 11.66 0.73 -6.61
CA GLN A 191 10.29 1.19 -6.51
C GLN A 191 9.40 0.03 -6.08
N VAL A 192 8.72 0.20 -4.94
CA VAL A 192 7.71 -0.70 -4.43
C VAL A 192 6.34 -0.17 -4.85
N LEU A 193 5.51 -1.02 -5.43
CA LEU A 193 4.09 -0.74 -5.66
C LEU A 193 3.26 -1.57 -4.69
N GLY A 194 2.27 -0.95 -4.07
CA GLY A 194 1.36 -1.60 -3.14
C GLY A 194 -0.08 -1.16 -3.31
N ARG A 195 -1.01 -2.07 -3.04
CA ARG A 195 -2.44 -1.77 -2.98
C ARG A 195 -2.85 -1.51 -1.54
N LEU A 196 -3.23 -0.27 -1.25
CA LEU A 196 -3.84 0.07 0.04
C LEU A 196 -5.35 -0.12 -0.04
N LEU A 197 -5.88 -1.13 0.64
CA LEU A 197 -7.31 -1.29 0.88
C LEU A 197 -7.73 -0.42 2.05
N PHE A 198 -8.82 0.32 1.93
CA PHE A 198 -9.31 1.18 3.01
C PHE A 198 -10.84 1.16 3.16
N ARG A 199 -11.29 1.39 4.40
CA ARG A 199 -12.66 1.74 4.76
C ARG A 199 -12.61 2.92 5.71
N PHE A 200 -12.96 4.11 5.24
CA PHE A 200 -12.91 5.34 6.05
C PHE A 200 -14.18 6.17 5.93
N PRO A 201 -14.54 6.92 7.00
CA PRO A 201 -15.60 7.90 6.92
C PRO A 201 -15.15 9.03 5.99
N SER A 202 -16.10 9.52 5.21
CA SER A 202 -15.95 10.69 4.38
C SER A 202 -17.00 11.71 4.80
N PHE A 203 -16.55 12.95 4.95
CA PHE A 203 -17.39 14.07 5.31
C PHE A 203 -17.74 14.84 4.04
N CYS A 204 -19.04 14.95 3.78
CA CYS A 204 -19.53 15.60 2.57
C CYS A 204 -20.17 16.95 2.90
N ARG A 205 -19.93 17.93 2.04
CA ARG A 205 -20.73 19.16 2.02
C ARG A 205 -21.94 18.92 1.14
N ILE A 206 -23.13 18.90 1.76
CA ILE A 206 -24.38 18.67 1.05
C ILE A 206 -25.01 19.99 0.65
N ASP A 207 -25.31 20.14 -0.64
CA ASP A 207 -26.18 21.22 -1.13
C ASP A 207 -27.57 20.68 -1.44
N TYR A 208 -28.51 20.94 -0.53
CA TYR A 208 -29.90 20.47 -0.66
C TYR A 208 -30.72 21.22 -1.73
N ARG A 209 -30.17 22.23 -2.42
CA ARG A 209 -30.90 23.01 -3.44
C ARG A 209 -31.44 22.16 -4.58
N SER A 210 -30.82 21.03 -4.88
CA SER A 210 -31.16 20.15 -6.01
C SER A 210 -31.70 18.79 -5.57
N TYR A 211 -32.18 18.66 -4.33
CA TYR A 211 -32.73 17.41 -3.81
C TYR A 211 -33.87 16.87 -4.71
N PRO A 212 -33.90 15.56 -5.06
CA PRO A 212 -33.05 14.45 -4.62
C PRO A 212 -31.88 14.11 -5.57
N GLU A 213 -31.58 14.97 -6.55
CA GLU A 213 -30.53 14.78 -7.55
C GLU A 213 -29.24 15.54 -7.17
N GLU A 214 -29.02 15.76 -5.88
CA GLU A 214 -27.85 16.47 -5.38
C GLU A 214 -26.53 15.78 -5.78
N LYS A 215 -25.54 16.61 -6.13
CA LYS A 215 -24.13 16.21 -6.27
C LYS A 215 -23.39 16.77 -5.07
N ASN A 216 -22.77 15.89 -4.28
CA ASN A 216 -22.08 16.29 -3.05
C ASN A 216 -20.58 16.02 -3.18
N ASP A 217 -19.78 16.99 -2.73
CA ASP A 217 -18.33 16.87 -2.63
C ASP A 217 -17.97 16.25 -1.29
N CYS A 218 -17.31 15.10 -1.34
CA CYS A 218 -16.91 14.29 -0.19
C CYS A 218 -15.40 14.18 -0.11
N CYS A 219 -14.85 14.29 1.11
CA CYS A 219 -13.39 14.34 1.32
C CYS A 219 -12.94 13.19 2.22
N LEU A 220 -11.80 12.59 1.87
CA LEU A 220 -11.13 11.51 2.59
C LEU A 220 -9.80 12.06 3.14
N PHE A 221 -9.53 11.77 4.41
CA PHE A 221 -8.31 12.21 5.09
C PHE A 221 -7.48 10.99 5.45
N LEU A 222 -6.37 10.82 4.74
CA LEU A 222 -5.46 9.69 4.90
C LEU A 222 -4.13 10.18 5.46
N GLY A 223 -3.76 9.69 6.63
CA GLY A 223 -2.48 9.96 7.27
C GLY A 223 -1.61 8.70 7.38
N LEU A 224 -0.32 8.89 7.65
CA LEU A 224 0.57 7.81 8.07
C LEU A 224 0.66 7.76 9.59
N ALA A 225 0.74 6.54 10.14
CA ALA A 225 0.93 6.34 11.57
C ALA A 225 2.33 6.75 12.06
N ASP A 226 3.37 6.62 11.21
CA ASP A 226 4.72 7.05 11.56
C ASP A 226 4.87 8.58 11.43
N THR A 227 4.53 9.28 12.51
CA THR A 227 4.52 10.76 12.60
C THR A 227 5.90 11.37 12.91
N GLY A 228 6.95 10.56 13.03
CA GLY A 228 8.30 11.02 13.38
C GLY A 228 9.11 11.59 12.21
N ARG A 229 8.60 11.48 10.98
CA ARG A 229 9.36 11.74 9.75
C ARG A 229 8.64 12.72 8.84
N ILE A 230 9.42 13.47 8.06
CA ILE A 230 8.87 14.26 6.97
C ILE A 230 8.56 13.28 5.83
N VAL A 231 7.28 13.16 5.49
CA VAL A 231 6.81 12.36 4.37
C VAL A 231 6.30 13.28 3.28
N GLU A 232 6.69 13.00 2.05
CA GLU A 232 6.20 13.72 0.87
C GLU A 232 5.23 12.83 0.10
N PHE A 233 4.03 13.35 -0.18
CA PHE A 233 3.06 12.69 -1.04
C PHE A 233 2.95 13.45 -2.36
N THR A 234 2.99 12.69 -3.45
CA THR A 234 2.72 13.16 -4.79
C THR A 234 1.50 12.41 -5.30
N VAL A 235 0.60 13.09 -5.99
CA VAL A 235 -0.58 12.45 -6.58
C VAL A 235 -0.39 12.41 -8.09
N GLY A 236 -0.10 11.22 -8.61
CA GLY A 236 0.14 10.96 -10.02
C GLY A 236 -1.15 11.00 -10.82
N SER A 237 -1.54 12.17 -11.31
CA SER A 237 -2.72 12.34 -12.17
C SER A 237 -2.41 11.86 -13.60
N LYS A 238 -2.39 10.54 -13.83
CA LYS A 238 -2.54 9.99 -15.20
C LYS A 238 -4.00 9.95 -15.63
N SER A 239 -4.94 9.85 -14.69
CA SER A 239 -6.31 10.31 -14.89
C SER A 239 -6.34 11.80 -14.59
N LYS A 240 -6.51 12.65 -15.62
CA LYS A 240 -6.96 14.05 -15.43
C LYS A 240 -8.03 14.04 -14.35
N PHE A 241 -7.80 14.67 -13.18
CA PHE A 241 -8.78 14.89 -12.11
C PHE A 241 -10.11 14.24 -12.43
N SER A 242 -10.17 12.91 -12.34
CA SER A 242 -11.35 12.23 -12.80
C SER A 242 -12.29 12.45 -11.66
N THR A 243 -13.16 13.44 -11.81
CA THR A 243 -14.49 13.38 -11.24
C THR A 243 -14.95 11.94 -11.46
N LEU A 244 -14.77 11.08 -10.45
CA LEU A 244 -15.29 9.72 -10.48
C LEU A 244 -16.79 9.92 -10.29
N GLU A 245 -17.48 10.27 -11.38
CA GLU A 245 -18.93 10.20 -11.47
C GLU A 245 -19.30 8.72 -11.53
N LYS A 246 -19.27 8.07 -10.37
CA LYS A 246 -19.78 6.72 -10.19
C LYS A 246 -21.15 6.84 -9.53
N GLN A 247 -22.19 6.42 -10.24
CA GLN A 247 -23.49 6.15 -9.61
C GLN A 247 -23.32 4.91 -8.72
N VAL A 248 -22.96 5.13 -7.46
CA VAL A 248 -22.85 4.05 -6.48
C VAL A 248 -24.23 3.80 -5.89
N HIS A 249 -24.69 2.54 -5.95
CA HIS A 249 -25.94 2.16 -5.33
C HIS A 249 -25.76 2.08 -3.81
N VAL A 250 -26.27 3.09 -3.10
CA VAL A 250 -26.22 3.14 -1.64
C VAL A 250 -27.10 2.04 -1.06
N ARG A 251 -26.49 1.09 -0.34
CA ARG A 251 -27.24 0.09 0.43
C ARG A 251 -27.48 0.62 1.84
N ARG A 252 -28.76 0.82 2.20
CA ARG A 252 -29.13 1.08 3.60
C ARG A 252 -29.11 -0.24 4.36
N HIS A 253 -28.31 -0.33 5.41
CA HIS A 253 -28.45 -1.42 6.37
C HIS A 253 -29.76 -1.22 7.15
N PRO A 254 -30.63 -2.24 7.26
CA PRO A 254 -31.81 -2.18 8.10
C PRO A 254 -31.39 -2.01 9.57
N PRO A 255 -32.10 -1.20 10.36
CA PRO A 255 -31.80 -1.04 11.77
C PRO A 255 -32.06 -2.36 12.51
N GLY A 256 -30.98 -3.02 12.94
CA GLY A 256 -30.95 -4.03 14.01
C GLY A 256 -31.71 -5.34 13.75
N THR A 257 -30.96 -6.43 13.56
CA THR A 257 -31.31 -7.70 14.21
C THR A 257 -30.20 -7.99 15.21
N SER A 258 -30.56 -7.85 16.48
CA SER A 258 -29.81 -8.30 17.66
C SER A 258 -29.39 -9.76 17.54
#